data_AF-A0A661VVL2-F1
#
_entry.id   AF-A0A661VVL2-F1
#
_cell.length_a   1.000
_cell.length_b   1.000
_cell.length_c   1.000
_cell.angle_alpha   90.00
_cell.angle_beta   90.00
_cell.angle_gamma   90.00
#
_symmetry.space_group_name_H-M   'P 1'
#
loop_
_entity.id
_entity.type
_entity.pdbx_description
1 polymer ?
#
loop_
_entity_poly.entity_id
_entity_poly.type
_entity_poly.pdbx_seq_one_letter_code
_entity_poly.pdbx_strand_id
1 'polypeptide(L)'
;MIAGPLLLLIIPLAMAGIVYILLRWASLSALLAIGTALALGVAVVALPLDQPVRFWGDRQIAMGEPVTFFGRELVLEQADRVAMAFMFFTAAGLFILAWRVAPHS
;
A
#
# COMPACT_ATOMS: atom_id res chain seq x y z
N MET A 1 0.41 -6.82 17.88
CA MET A 1 1.13 -6.80 16.60
C MET A 1 0.19 -6.21 15.57
N ILE A 2 0.69 -5.49 14.56
CA ILE A 2 -0.18 -4.99 13.49
C ILE A 2 -0.06 -5.97 12.34
N ALA A 3 -1.21 -6.47 11.87
CA ALA A 3 -1.20 -7.40 10.77
C ALA A 3 -0.91 -6.69 9.44
N GLY A 4 0.01 -7.27 8.67
CA GLY A 4 0.43 -6.77 7.36
C GLY A 4 -0.73 -6.53 6.39
N PRO A 5 -1.69 -7.48 6.22
CA PRO A 5 -2.81 -7.31 5.31
C PRO A 5 -3.66 -6.06 5.60
N LEU A 6 -3.88 -5.75 6.87
CA LEU A 6 -4.64 -4.56 7.26
C LEU A 6 -3.92 -3.27 6.89
N LEU A 7 -2.59 -3.22 7.03
CA LEU A 7 -1.81 -2.04 6.63
C LEU A 7 -1.87 -1.81 5.13
N LEU A 8 -1.79 -2.90 4.35
CA LEU A 8 -1.88 -2.85 2.89
C LEU A 8 -3.24 -2.34 2.40
N LEU A 9 -4.29 -2.45 3.23
CA LEU A 9 -5.62 -1.92 2.93
C LEU A 9 -5.84 -0.49 3.48
N ILE A 10 -5.46 -0.24 4.73
CA ILE A 10 -5.71 1.03 5.40
C ILE A 10 -4.81 2.15 4.85
N ILE A 11 -3.55 1.86 4.51
CA ILE A 11 -2.62 2.89 4.04
C ILE A 11 -3.08 3.52 2.71
N PRO A 12 -3.40 2.76 1.64
CA PRO A 12 -3.94 3.35 0.42
C PRO A 12 -5.23 4.13 0.66
N LEU A 13 -6.11 3.62 1.51
CA LEU A 13 -7.40 4.27 1.80
C LEU A 13 -7.22 5.61 2.50
N ALA A 14 -6.37 5.65 3.53
CA ALA A 14 -6.03 6.89 4.21
C ALA A 14 -5.34 7.88 3.24
N MET A 15 -4.41 7.38 2.42
CA MET A 15 -3.73 8.20 1.43
C MET A 15 -4.69 8.76 0.37
N ALA A 16 -5.70 8.01 -0.05
CA ALA A 16 -6.73 8.50 -0.96
C ALA A 16 -7.47 9.72 -0.36
N GLY A 17 -7.79 9.71 0.93
CA GLY A 17 -8.38 10.85 1.62
C GLY A 17 -7.44 12.07 1.64
N ILE A 18 -6.16 11.86 1.92
CA ILE A 18 -5.13 12.92 1.91
C ILE A 18 -4.99 13.52 0.51
N VAL A 19 -4.85 12.67 -0.51
CA VAL A 19 -4.76 13.06 -1.92
C VAL A 19 -6.00 13.84 -2.34
N TYR A 20 -7.19 13.42 -1.90
CA TYR A 20 -8.44 14.10 -2.20
C TYR A 20 -8.47 15.54 -1.66
N ILE A 21 -8.01 15.74 -0.43
CA ILE A 21 -7.89 17.08 0.18
C ILE A 21 -6.86 17.93 -0.57
N LEU A 22 -5.81 17.30 -1.09
CA LEU A 22 -4.71 17.95 -1.81
C LEU A 22 -4.95 18.08 -3.32
N LEU A 23 -6.16 17.87 -3.83
CA LEU A 23 -6.46 17.95 -5.27
C LEU A 23 -6.03 19.28 -5.90
N ARG A 24 -6.04 20.37 -5.11
CA ARG A 24 -5.59 21.69 -5.55
C ARG A 24 -4.11 21.71 -5.96
N TRP A 25 -3.29 20.79 -5.45
CA TRP A 25 -1.85 20.68 -5.72
C TRP A 25 -1.57 19.39 -6.50
N ALA A 26 -1.95 19.39 -7.78
CA ALA A 26 -1.95 18.21 -8.66
C ALA A 26 -0.64 17.39 -8.62
N SER A 27 0.52 18.07 -8.65
CA SER A 27 1.82 17.41 -8.59
C SER A 27 2.09 16.75 -7.23
N LEU A 28 1.68 17.37 -6.12
CA LEU A 28 1.86 16.79 -4.79
C LEU A 28 0.93 15.58 -4.60
N SER A 29 -0.34 15.68 -5.03
CA SER A 29 -1.26 14.53 -5.02
C SER A 29 -0.74 13.36 -5.83
N ALA A 30 -0.18 13.63 -7.02
CA ALA A 30 0.41 12.59 -7.86
C ALA A 30 1.61 11.94 -7.18
N LEU A 31 2.56 12.72 -6.65
CA LEU A 31 3.72 12.20 -5.94
C LEU A 31 3.33 11.33 -4.75
N LEU A 32 2.32 11.73 -3.97
CA LEU A 32 1.82 10.95 -2.84
C LEU A 32 1.18 9.64 -3.28
N ALA A 33 0.35 9.65 -4.33
CA ALA A 33 -0.29 8.45 -4.86
C ALA A 33 0.74 7.46 -5.43
N ILE A 34 1.65 7.95 -6.28
CA ILE A 34 2.73 7.17 -6.90
C ILE A 34 3.65 6.61 -5.80
N GLY A 35 4.11 7.48 -4.89
CA GLY A 35 5.03 7.11 -3.82
C GLY A 35 4.42 6.07 -2.89
N THR A 36 3.14 6.19 -2.55
CA THR A 36 2.45 5.23 -1.69
C THR A 36 2.30 3.88 -2.37
N ALA A 37 1.87 3.86 -3.64
CA ALA A 37 1.74 2.62 -4.40
C ALA A 37 3.10 1.92 -4.57
N LEU A 38 4.17 2.66 -4.90
CA LEU A 38 5.52 2.10 -4.98
C LEU A 38 6.03 1.60 -3.62
N ALA A 39 5.86 2.38 -2.56
CA ALA A 39 6.30 1.99 -1.23
C ALA A 39 5.62 0.70 -0.76
N LEU A 40 4.32 0.55 -1.01
CA LEU A 40 3.59 -0.67 -0.67
C LEU A 40 3.96 -1.84 -1.57
N GLY A 41 4.13 -1.64 -2.88
CA GLY A 41 4.61 -2.68 -3.78
C GLY A 41 5.99 -3.21 -3.37
N VAL A 42 6.92 -2.30 -3.03
CA VAL A 42 8.24 -2.66 -2.50
C VAL A 42 8.13 -3.33 -1.14
N ALA A 43 7.30 -2.83 -0.23
CA ALA A 43 7.09 -3.44 1.08
C ALA A 43 6.55 -4.87 0.97
N VAL A 44 5.60 -5.11 0.06
CA VAL A 44 5.06 -6.45 -0.20
C VAL A 44 6.17 -7.38 -0.67
N VAL A 45 7.08 -6.96 -1.55
CA VAL A 45 8.18 -7.82 -2.08
C VAL A 45 9.37 -7.95 -1.13
N ALA A 46 9.68 -6.93 -0.35
CA ALA A 46 10.87 -6.87 0.50
C ALA A 46 10.65 -7.44 1.90
N LEU A 47 9.44 -7.33 2.47
CA LEU A 47 9.19 -7.74 3.85
C LEU A 47 8.93 -9.24 3.94
N PRO A 48 9.69 -10.00 4.76
CA PRO A 48 9.48 -11.43 4.95
C PRO A 48 8.08 -11.72 5.51
N LEU A 49 7.43 -12.78 5.00
CA LEU A 49 6.12 -13.23 5.49
C LEU A 49 6.24 -13.97 6.83
N ASP A 50 7.34 -14.70 7.00
CA ASP A 50 7.54 -15.68 8.06
C ASP A 50 8.08 -15.07 9.36
N GLN A 51 8.45 -13.79 9.32
CA GLN A 51 9.09 -13.11 10.45
C GLN A 51 8.46 -11.73 10.71
N PRO A 52 8.18 -11.39 11.97
CA PRO A 52 7.71 -10.06 12.32
C PRO A 52 8.82 -9.03 12.09
N VAL A 53 8.53 -8.01 11.27
CA VAL A 53 9.45 -6.91 10.99
C VAL A 53 9.16 -5.77 11.94
N ARG A 54 10.19 -5.25 12.63
CA ARG A 54 10.05 -4.03 13.44
C ARG A 54 9.80 -2.83 12.54
N PHE A 55 8.71 -2.12 12.80
CA PHE A 55 8.34 -0.90 12.11
C PHE A 55 8.13 0.21 13.13
N TRP A 56 9.03 1.20 13.12
CA TRP A 56 9.00 2.40 13.97
C TRP A 56 8.88 2.12 15.49
N GLY A 57 10.02 2.04 16.17
CA GLY A 57 10.09 1.77 17.62
C GLY A 57 9.91 0.29 17.96
N ASP A 58 8.94 -0.02 18.83
CA ASP A 58 8.58 -1.37 19.30
C ASP A 58 7.40 -2.00 18.56
N ARG A 59 6.79 -1.32 17.58
CA ARG A 59 5.70 -1.93 16.82
C ARG A 59 6.27 -2.98 15.85
N GLN A 60 5.72 -4.18 15.91
CA GLN A 60 6.05 -5.28 15.01
C GLN A 60 4.92 -5.48 14.01
N ILE A 61 5.28 -5.60 12.74
CA ILE A 61 4.40 -5.96 11.64
C ILE A 61 4.64 -7.42 11.31
N ALA A 62 3.62 -8.26 11.48
CA ALA A 62 3.66 -9.63 10.98
C ALA A 62 2.87 -9.70 9.67
N MET A 63 3.58 -9.95 8.57
CA MET A 63 2.96 -10.00 7.23
C MET A 63 2.16 -11.30 7.01
N GLY A 64 2.58 -12.42 7.58
CA GLY A 64 1.89 -13.71 7.48
C GLY A 64 0.87 -14.01 8.58
N GLU A 65 0.64 -13.10 9.54
CA GLU A 65 -0.29 -13.36 10.64
C GLU A 65 -1.75 -13.29 10.15
N PRO A 66 -2.58 -14.34 10.35
CA PRO A 66 -3.99 -14.34 9.98
C PRO A 66 -4.74 -13.22 10.69
N VAL A 67 -5.55 -12.45 9.94
CA VAL A 67 -6.47 -11.47 10.49
C VAL A 67 -7.89 -11.93 10.28
N THR A 68 -8.67 -11.99 11.35
CA THR A 68 -10.12 -12.11 11.23
C THR A 68 -10.74 -10.74 10.90
N PHE A 69 -11.33 -10.64 9.71
CA PHE A 69 -12.05 -9.45 9.25
C PHE A 69 -13.45 -9.87 8.79
N PHE A 70 -14.48 -9.27 9.38
CA PHE A 70 -15.89 -9.66 9.16
C PHE A 70 -16.15 -11.18 9.32
N GLY A 71 -15.47 -11.82 10.28
CA GLY A 71 -15.60 -13.26 10.52
C GLY A 71 -14.90 -14.16 9.52
N ARG A 72 -14.07 -13.61 8.61
CA ARG A 72 -13.24 -14.36 7.67
C ARG A 72 -11.77 -14.15 7.98
N GLU A 73 -10.98 -15.22 7.96
CA GLU A 73 -9.53 -15.14 8.08
C GLU A 73 -8.92 -14.65 6.76
N LEU A 74 -8.15 -13.58 6.85
CA LEU A 74 -7.29 -13.04 5.80
C LEU A 74 -5.87 -13.45 6.16
N VAL A 75 -5.34 -14.39 5.39
CA VAL A 75 -3.93 -14.79 5.43
C VAL A 75 -3.30 -14.32 4.14
N LEU A 76 -2.11 -13.73 4.24
CA LEU A 76 -1.33 -13.37 3.06
C LEU A 76 -0.47 -14.57 2.65
N GLU A 77 -0.93 -15.30 1.64
CA GLU A 77 -0.12 -16.38 1.09
C GLU A 77 0.94 -15.86 0.12
N GLN A 78 1.94 -16.71 -0.16
CA GLN A 78 3.02 -16.35 -1.07
C GLN A 78 2.52 -16.10 -2.50
N ALA A 79 1.43 -16.77 -2.91
CA ALA A 79 0.76 -16.52 -4.19
C ALA A 79 0.10 -15.12 -4.23
N ASP A 80 -0.58 -14.72 -3.15
CA ASP A 80 -1.24 -13.41 -3.03
C ASP A 80 -0.24 -12.26 -3.05
N ARG A 81 0.95 -12.49 -2.49
CA ARG A 81 2.05 -11.53 -2.48
C ARG A 81 2.42 -11.05 -3.88
N VAL A 82 2.48 -11.98 -4.85
CA VAL A 82 2.81 -11.65 -6.25
C VAL A 82 1.69 -10.84 -6.88
N ALA A 83 0.43 -11.23 -6.65
CA ALA A 83 -0.73 -10.52 -7.17
C ALA A 83 -0.81 -9.09 -6.62
N MET A 84 -0.57 -8.91 -5.32
CA MET A 84 -0.56 -7.59 -4.69
C MET A 84 0.60 -6.72 -5.13
N ALA A 85 1.81 -7.28 -5.24
CA ALA A 85 2.96 -6.56 -5.77
C ALA A 85 2.65 -6.04 -7.18
N PHE A 86 2.14 -6.93 -8.05
CA PHE A 86 1.71 -6.55 -9.39
C PHE A 86 0.68 -5.42 -9.36
N MET A 87 -0.37 -5.57 -8.55
CA MET A 87 -1.44 -4.56 -8.43
C MET A 87 -0.90 -3.19 -7.98
N PHE A 88 -0.01 -3.14 -6.98
CA PHE A 88 0.58 -1.89 -6.51
C PHE A 88 1.53 -1.26 -7.53
N PHE A 89 2.36 -2.05 -8.23
CA PHE A 89 3.23 -1.52 -9.28
C PHE A 89 2.42 -1.04 -10.49
N THR A 90 1.37 -1.75 -10.89
CA THR A 90 0.44 -1.29 -11.93
C THR A 90 -0.26 0.00 -11.51
N ALA A 91 -0.74 0.09 -10.27
CA ALA A 91 -1.36 1.31 -9.75
C ALA A 91 -0.38 2.49 -9.78
N ALA A 92 0.89 2.29 -9.37
CA ALA A 92 1.92 3.31 -9.49
C ALA A 92 2.10 3.78 -10.95
N GLY A 93 2.17 2.84 -11.90
CA GLY A 93 2.23 3.14 -13.33
C GLY A 93 1.02 3.95 -13.82
N LEU A 94 -0.19 3.57 -13.39
CA LEU A 94 -1.42 4.29 -13.71
C LEU A 94 -1.43 5.71 -13.12
N PHE A 95 -0.97 5.91 -11.89
CA PHE A 95 -0.87 7.24 -11.29
C PHE A 95 0.16 8.12 -12.00
N ILE A 96 1.29 7.54 -12.44
CA ILE A 96 2.28 8.25 -13.28
C ILE A 96 1.62 8.68 -14.60
N LEU A 97 0.94 7.78 -15.29
CA LEU A 97 0.27 8.08 -16.56
C LEU A 97 -0.82 9.13 -16.39
N ALA A 98 -1.66 8.98 -15.36
CA ALA A 98 -2.72 9.94 -15.05
C ALA A 98 -2.13 11.34 -14.79
N TRP A 99 -1.04 11.45 -14.03
CA TRP A 99 -0.36 12.72 -13.80
C TRP A 99 0.23 13.33 -15.07
N ARG A 100 0.73 12.51 -16.01
CA ARG A 100 1.30 12.98 -17.28
C ARG A 100 0.26 13.48 -18.26
N VAL A 101 -0.95 12.92 -18.22
CA VAL A 101 -2.05 13.26 -19.15
C VAL A 101 -2.99 14.33 -18.56
N ALA A 102 -3.09 14.43 -17.23
CA ALA A 102 -3.95 15.42 -16.59
C ALA A 102 -3.47 16.85 -16.91
N PRO A 103 -4.38 17.78 -17.26
CA PRO A 103 -4.03 19.17 -17.42
C PRO A 103 -3.59 19.74 -16.06
N HIS A 104 -2.34 20.19 -15.97
CA HIS A 104 -1.81 20.89 -14.81
C HIS A 104 -2.33 22.33 -14.85
N SER A 105 -3.46 22.56 -14.18
CA SER A 105 -4.08 23.89 -13.99
C SER A 105 -3.35 24.71 -12.94
#